data_AF-A0A7S3CBL7-F1
#
_entry.id   AF-A0A7S3CBL7-F1
#
_cell.length_a   1.000
_cell.length_b   1.000
_cell.length_c   1.000
_cell.angle_alpha   90.00
_cell.angle_beta   90.00
_cell.angle_gamma   90.00
#
_symmetry.space_group_name_H-M   'P 1'
#
loop_
_entity.id
_entity.type
_entity.pdbx_description
1 polymer ?
#
loop_
_entity_poly.entity_id
_entity_poly.type
_entity_poly.pdbx_seq_one_letter_code
_entity_poly.pdbx_strand_id
1 'polypeptide(L)'
;IYAVSETTLETRWTMNMKFRILPWQPDLTFTGTSQYEFDLQTEKVVRHSDTWDSISDQEYFSVEGLRDLVRQATNLAQTPDLETPKYVTLKRLSRYEIRSYDPYVVCETSTSSGDVTSGNGFNELAGFIFGGNDRKETMSMTTPVYTTSPRGESGQAKMQFVIEGSKYKTAGEVPGVSSSSVEVSQTAAGICAAAAVPGLPSESDVREAEDRLRRELASEGIECEDGYELARYNEPFVLPPFRRNEVLIRLKNFQL
;
A
#
# COMPACT_ATOMS: atom_id res chain seq x y z
N ILE A 1 -18.12 -13.92 2.96
CA ILE A 1 -18.68 -15.29 2.90
C ILE A 1 -19.74 -15.24 1.82
N TYR A 2 -19.58 -16.04 0.78
CA TYR A 2 -20.44 -16.05 -0.39
C TYR A 2 -20.97 -17.47 -0.56
N ALA A 3 -22.29 -17.63 -0.67
CA ALA A 3 -22.87 -18.90 -1.09
C ALA A 3 -22.67 -19.02 -2.60
N VAL A 4 -21.84 -19.97 -3.03
CA VAL A 4 -21.55 -20.21 -4.45
C VAL A 4 -22.64 -21.10 -5.05
N SER A 5 -23.16 -22.04 -4.25
CA SER A 5 -24.28 -22.91 -4.57
C SER A 5 -25.01 -23.32 -3.29
N GLU A 6 -26.07 -24.11 -3.39
CA GLU A 6 -26.77 -24.67 -2.21
C GLU A 6 -25.85 -25.57 -1.36
N THR A 7 -24.81 -26.16 -1.95
CA THR A 7 -23.88 -27.09 -1.29
C THR A 7 -22.49 -26.52 -1.09
N THR A 8 -22.21 -25.31 -1.58
CA THR A 8 -20.85 -24.75 -1.59
C THR A 8 -20.81 -23.35 -1.01
N LEU A 9 -19.98 -23.19 0.02
CA LEU A 9 -19.69 -21.92 0.66
C LEU A 9 -18.25 -21.51 0.35
N GLU A 10 -18.06 -20.27 -0.07
CA GLU A 10 -16.73 -19.68 -0.23
C GLU A 10 -16.51 -18.57 0.79
N THR A 11 -15.32 -18.58 1.40
CA THR A 11 -14.89 -17.54 2.33
C THR A 11 -13.54 -17.00 1.89
N ARG A 12 -13.34 -15.69 1.97
CA ARG A 12 -12.05 -15.06 1.75
C ARG A 12 -11.37 -14.78 3.08
N TRP A 13 -10.07 -15.01 3.14
CA TRP A 13 -9.26 -14.83 4.33
C TRP A 13 -7.98 -14.06 4.04
N THR A 14 -7.51 -13.35 5.06
CA THR A 14 -6.20 -12.71 5.11
C THR A 14 -5.54 -13.14 6.42
N MET A 15 -4.38 -13.76 6.33
CA MET A 15 -3.56 -14.18 7.46
C MET A 15 -2.29 -13.33 7.52
N ASN A 16 -2.07 -12.65 8.64
CA ASN A 16 -0.83 -11.94 8.93
C ASN A 16 -0.11 -12.65 10.07
N MET A 17 1.19 -12.90 9.93
CA MET A 17 1.98 -13.54 10.98
C MET A 17 3.43 -13.03 11.00
N LYS A 18 4.03 -12.98 12.18
CA LYS A 18 5.47 -12.72 12.32
C LYS A 18 6.26 -14.01 12.25
N PHE A 19 7.24 -14.08 11.34
CA PHE A 19 8.12 -15.23 11.23
C PHE A 19 9.28 -15.16 12.23
N ARG A 20 8.98 -15.50 13.48
CA ARG A 20 9.88 -15.31 14.64
C ARG A 20 11.16 -16.15 14.65
N ILE A 21 11.31 -17.07 13.70
CA ILE A 21 12.49 -17.94 13.60
C ILE A 21 13.72 -17.14 13.14
N LEU A 22 13.52 -16.07 12.35
CA LEU A 22 14.61 -15.24 11.84
C LEU A 22 14.88 -14.04 12.77
N PRO A 23 16.14 -13.59 12.92
CA PRO A 23 16.49 -12.46 13.79
C PRO A 23 15.72 -11.17 13.50
N TRP A 24 15.38 -10.92 12.23
CA TRP A 24 14.64 -9.73 11.78
C TRP A 24 13.11 -9.89 11.80
N GLN A 25 12.61 -11.08 12.17
CA GLN A 25 11.18 -11.38 12.39
C GLN A 25 10.23 -10.78 11.33
N PRO A 26 10.38 -11.15 10.04
CA PRO A 26 9.62 -10.53 8.97
C PRO A 26 8.13 -10.79 9.12
N ASP A 27 7.32 -9.82 8.71
CA ASP A 27 5.88 -9.98 8.57
C ASP A 27 5.59 -10.77 7.30
N LEU A 28 4.83 -11.85 7.45
CA LEU A 28 4.31 -12.66 6.35
C LEU A 28 2.81 -12.41 6.23
N THR A 29 2.35 -12.15 5.02
CA THR A 29 0.94 -11.99 4.71
C THR A 29 0.55 -13.07 3.72
N PHE A 30 -0.60 -13.69 3.92
CA PHE A 30 -1.18 -14.65 2.98
C PHE A 30 -2.65 -14.29 2.80
N THR A 31 -3.13 -14.39 1.58
CA THR A 31 -4.55 -14.21 1.28
C THR A 31 -5.01 -15.34 0.37
N GLY A 32 -6.30 -15.63 0.44
CA GLY A 32 -6.85 -16.73 -0.32
C GLY A 32 -8.34 -16.89 -0.13
N THR A 33 -8.87 -17.96 -0.72
CA THR A 33 -10.23 -18.40 -0.49
C THR A 33 -10.25 -19.82 0.08
N SER A 34 -11.20 -20.08 0.95
CA SER A 34 -11.54 -21.42 1.43
C SER A 34 -12.90 -21.78 0.87
N GLN A 35 -12.98 -22.93 0.22
CA GLN A 35 -14.22 -23.51 -0.28
C GLN A 35 -14.61 -24.70 0.58
N TYR A 36 -15.85 -24.69 1.05
CA TYR A 36 -16.47 -25.74 1.86
C TYR A 36 -17.61 -26.36 1.06
N GLU A 37 -17.56 -27.67 0.86
CA GLU A 37 -18.67 -28.43 0.28
C GLU A 37 -19.41 -29.17 1.39
N PHE A 38 -20.74 -29.09 1.36
CA PHE A 38 -21.64 -29.66 2.35
C PHE A 38 -22.49 -30.78 1.76
N ASP A 39 -22.71 -31.83 2.55
CA ASP A 39 -23.78 -32.79 2.31
C ASP A 39 -25.07 -32.29 2.96
N LEU A 40 -26.09 -32.01 2.15
CA LEU A 40 -27.37 -31.47 2.60
C LEU A 40 -28.19 -32.45 3.45
N GLN A 41 -27.92 -33.75 3.39
CA GLN A 41 -28.64 -34.73 4.21
C GLN A 41 -28.08 -34.80 5.63
N THR A 42 -26.75 -34.66 5.75
CA THR A 42 -26.06 -34.81 7.03
C THR A 42 -25.67 -33.48 7.66
N GLU A 43 -25.79 -32.38 6.91
CA GLU A 43 -25.39 -31.01 7.27
C GLU A 43 -23.90 -30.91 7.64
N LYS A 44 -23.07 -31.81 7.11
CA LYS A 44 -21.63 -31.87 7.38
C LYS A 44 -20.81 -31.37 6.20
N VAL A 45 -19.69 -30.74 6.52
CA VAL A 45 -18.64 -30.45 5.54
C VAL A 45 -18.03 -31.78 5.08
N VAL A 46 -18.11 -32.07 3.79
CA VAL A 46 -17.54 -33.27 3.17
C VAL A 46 -16.23 -33.00 2.45
N ARG A 47 -15.98 -31.75 2.05
CA ARG A 47 -14.74 -31.31 1.44
C ARG A 47 -14.38 -29.90 1.86
N HIS A 48 -13.09 -29.67 2.05
CA HIS A 48 -12.50 -28.36 2.30
C HIS A 48 -11.30 -28.18 1.39
N SER A 49 -11.21 -27.04 0.71
CA SER A 49 -10.09 -26.70 -0.16
C SER A 49 -9.71 -25.24 0.06
N ASP A 50 -8.41 -24.98 0.24
CA ASP A 50 -7.86 -23.64 0.32
C ASP A 50 -7.11 -23.30 -0.97
N THR A 51 -7.27 -22.06 -1.43
CA THR A 51 -6.48 -21.49 -2.52
C THR A 51 -5.76 -20.25 -2.03
N TRP A 52 -4.57 -19.97 -2.58
CA TRP A 52 -3.74 -18.84 -2.21
C TRP A 52 -3.61 -17.89 -3.40
N ASP A 53 -3.87 -16.60 -3.20
CA ASP A 53 -3.86 -15.63 -4.32
C ASP A 53 -2.46 -15.40 -4.91
N SER A 54 -1.41 -15.74 -4.15
CA SER A 54 -0.02 -15.49 -4.55
C SER A 54 0.58 -16.59 -5.44
N ILE A 55 -0.13 -17.69 -5.67
CA ILE A 55 0.35 -18.84 -6.44
C ILE A 55 -0.69 -19.28 -7.48
N SER A 56 -0.23 -19.84 -8.59
CA SER A 56 -1.09 -20.45 -9.62
C SER A 56 -1.28 -21.95 -9.36
N ASP A 57 -0.24 -22.60 -8.86
CA ASP A 57 -0.26 -24.03 -8.52
C ASP A 57 -0.76 -24.22 -7.09
N GLN A 58 -2.00 -24.71 -6.96
CA GLN A 58 -2.70 -24.93 -5.69
C GLN A 58 -2.54 -26.37 -5.17
N GLU A 59 -1.67 -27.19 -5.78
CA GLU A 59 -1.40 -28.53 -5.29
C GLU A 59 -0.63 -28.52 -3.96
N TYR A 60 -0.80 -29.61 -3.19
CA TYR A 60 -0.12 -29.77 -1.91
C TYR A 60 1.41 -29.81 -2.11
N PHE A 61 2.13 -28.90 -1.46
CA PHE A 61 3.56 -28.62 -1.63
C PHE A 61 3.97 -28.04 -3.00
N SER A 62 3.30 -26.97 -3.44
CA SER A 62 3.79 -26.18 -4.57
C SER A 62 5.16 -25.53 -4.30
N VAL A 63 6.08 -25.68 -5.27
CA VAL A 63 7.38 -24.98 -5.29
C VAL A 63 7.17 -23.46 -5.35
N GLU A 64 6.07 -23.00 -5.95
CA GLU A 64 5.70 -21.59 -6.01
C GLU A 64 5.40 -21.04 -4.62
N GLY A 65 4.64 -21.79 -3.81
CA GLY A 65 4.34 -21.46 -2.41
C GLY A 65 5.60 -21.38 -1.54
N LEU A 66 6.52 -22.35 -1.69
CA LEU A 66 7.81 -22.31 -0.98
C LEU A 66 8.65 -21.10 -1.39
N ARG A 67 8.70 -20.79 -2.69
CA ARG A 67 9.45 -19.64 -3.22
C ARG A 67 8.87 -18.32 -2.70
N ASP A 68 7.55 -18.20 -2.65
CA ASP A 68 6.88 -17.02 -2.11
C ASP A 68 7.17 -16.85 -0.61
N LEU A 69 7.09 -17.93 0.18
CA LEU A 69 7.46 -17.91 1.59
C LEU A 69 8.91 -17.46 1.79
N VAL A 70 9.86 -18.04 1.06
CA VAL A 70 11.28 -17.67 1.13
C VAL A 70 11.46 -16.20 0.80
N ARG A 71 10.81 -15.71 -0.27
CA ARG A 71 10.92 -14.31 -0.67
C ARG A 71 10.42 -13.38 0.43
N GLN A 72 9.26 -13.64 1.01
CA GLN A 72 8.74 -12.84 2.13
C GLN A 72 9.69 -12.89 3.34
N ALA A 73 10.18 -14.10 3.68
CA ALA A 73 11.11 -14.30 4.79
C ALA A 73 12.45 -13.58 4.59
N THR A 74 12.93 -13.47 3.35
CA THR A 74 14.18 -12.76 3.00
C THR A 74 13.98 -11.28 2.71
N ASN A 75 12.75 -10.75 2.79
CA ASN A 75 12.52 -9.32 2.61
C ASN A 75 13.12 -8.56 3.80
N LEU A 76 14.14 -7.77 3.51
CA LEU A 76 14.84 -6.96 4.51
C LEU A 76 14.27 -5.55 4.63
N ALA A 77 13.36 -5.13 3.74
CA ALA A 77 12.74 -3.82 3.80
C ALA A 77 11.92 -3.68 5.10
N GLN A 78 12.13 -2.60 5.83
CA GLN A 78 11.46 -2.34 7.10
C GLN A 78 10.60 -1.09 7.00
N THR A 79 9.40 -1.15 7.58
CA THR A 79 8.62 0.06 7.87
C THR A 79 9.13 0.63 9.20
N PRO A 80 9.48 1.93 9.26
CA PRO A 80 9.90 2.55 10.51
C PRO A 80 8.73 2.58 11.51
N ASP A 81 9.05 2.69 12.79
CA ASP A 81 8.06 2.82 13.86
C ASP A 81 7.52 4.26 13.92
N LEU A 82 6.76 4.64 12.88
CA LEU A 82 6.08 5.91 12.72
C LEU A 82 4.61 5.64 12.36
N GLU A 83 3.74 6.59 12.68
CA GLU A 83 2.33 6.47 12.32
C GLU A 83 2.17 6.39 10.79
N THR A 84 1.34 5.46 10.31
CA THR A 84 1.08 5.21 8.89
C THR A 84 -0.42 5.18 8.59
N PRO A 85 -0.86 5.55 7.37
CA PRO A 85 -2.25 5.39 6.96
C PRO A 85 -2.71 3.95 7.19
N LYS A 86 -3.90 3.82 7.79
CA LYS A 86 -4.48 2.51 8.08
C LYS A 86 -5.02 1.88 6.81
N TYR A 87 -4.70 0.60 6.62
CA TYR A 87 -5.26 -0.20 5.54
C TYR A 87 -5.46 -1.65 5.96
N VAL A 88 -6.30 -2.35 5.19
CA VAL A 88 -6.47 -3.81 5.25
C VAL A 88 -6.05 -4.40 3.92
N THR A 89 -5.21 -5.44 3.94
CA THR A 89 -4.85 -6.20 2.72
C THR A 89 -6.00 -7.12 2.33
N LEU A 90 -6.58 -6.88 1.15
CA LEU A 90 -7.69 -7.63 0.59
C LEU A 90 -7.22 -8.83 -0.23
N LYS A 91 -6.18 -8.64 -1.05
CA LYS A 91 -5.47 -9.68 -1.80
C LYS A 91 -3.97 -9.39 -1.73
N ARG A 92 -3.15 -10.41 -1.56
CA ARG A 92 -1.71 -10.38 -1.80
C ARG A 92 -1.40 -11.38 -2.90
N LEU A 93 -1.04 -10.84 -4.05
CA LEU A 93 -0.56 -11.63 -5.16
C LEU A 93 0.95 -11.79 -5.06
N SER A 94 1.53 -12.47 -6.05
CA SER A 94 2.98 -12.63 -6.08
C SER A 94 3.66 -11.26 -6.12
N ARG A 95 3.28 -10.28 -6.94
CA ARG A 95 4.11 -9.06 -7.12
C ARG A 95 3.53 -7.78 -6.51
N TYR A 96 2.27 -7.82 -6.11
CA TYR A 96 1.58 -6.65 -5.60
C TYR A 96 0.49 -7.05 -4.60
N GLU A 97 0.01 -6.06 -3.86
CA GLU A 97 -1.09 -6.18 -2.93
C GLU A 97 -2.25 -5.30 -3.36
N ILE A 98 -3.47 -5.74 -3.09
CA ILE A 98 -4.66 -4.89 -3.13
C ILE A 98 -5.05 -4.57 -1.69
N ARG A 99 -5.06 -3.28 -1.36
CA ARG A 99 -5.26 -2.75 -0.01
C ARG A 99 -6.45 -1.81 0.00
N SER A 100 -7.30 -1.91 1.03
CA SER A 100 -8.35 -0.92 1.32
C SER A 100 -7.83 0.05 2.36
N TYR A 101 -7.69 1.32 2.00
CA TYR A 101 -7.27 2.40 2.90
C TYR A 101 -8.48 3.11 3.52
N ASP A 102 -8.37 3.38 4.81
CA ASP A 102 -9.22 4.35 5.51
C ASP A 102 -8.94 5.78 4.99
N PRO A 103 -9.87 6.74 5.16
CA PRO A 103 -9.54 8.13 4.84
C PRO A 103 -8.45 8.65 5.78
N TYR A 104 -7.55 9.48 5.25
CA TYR A 104 -6.47 10.10 6.02
C TYR A 104 -6.24 11.54 5.56
N VAL A 105 -5.56 12.32 6.39
CA VAL A 105 -5.26 13.73 6.12
C VAL A 105 -3.81 13.85 5.67
N VAL A 106 -3.57 14.71 4.70
CA VAL A 106 -2.22 15.03 4.21
C VAL A 106 -2.00 16.53 4.19
N CYS A 107 -0.74 16.95 4.34
CA CYS A 107 -0.31 18.25 3.84
C CYS A 107 0.49 18.06 2.55
N GLU A 108 0.23 18.91 1.56
CA GLU A 108 0.76 18.77 0.21
C GLU A 108 1.32 20.07 -0.36
N THR A 109 2.29 19.93 -1.26
CA THR A 109 2.87 21.03 -2.05
C THR A 109 3.11 20.54 -3.47
N SER A 110 2.92 21.42 -4.45
CA SER A 110 3.28 21.13 -5.83
C SER A 110 4.81 21.04 -5.96
N THR A 111 5.27 20.07 -6.76
CA THR A 111 6.68 19.97 -7.12
C THR A 111 6.94 20.75 -8.41
N SER A 112 8.06 21.47 -8.46
CA SER A 112 8.48 22.23 -9.64
C SER A 112 8.96 21.34 -10.80
N SER A 113 9.26 20.07 -10.51
CA SER A 113 9.69 19.05 -11.45
C SER A 113 8.65 17.95 -11.57
N GLY A 114 8.45 17.40 -12.78
CA GLY A 114 7.69 16.17 -12.99
C GLY A 114 8.40 14.90 -12.47
N ASP A 115 9.62 15.03 -11.97
CA ASP A 115 10.38 13.96 -11.34
C ASP A 115 9.81 13.62 -9.95
N VAL A 116 9.21 12.43 -9.86
CA VAL A 116 8.61 11.87 -8.63
C VAL A 116 9.62 11.44 -7.57
N THR A 117 10.89 11.26 -7.96
CA THR A 117 11.98 10.89 -7.04
C THR A 117 12.61 12.10 -6.37
N SER A 118 12.34 13.29 -6.90
CA SER A 118 12.82 14.56 -6.36
C SER A 118 12.41 14.79 -4.90
N GLY A 119 13.28 15.49 -4.18
CA GLY A 119 13.03 16.00 -2.82
C GLY A 119 12.43 17.41 -2.80
N ASN A 120 12.14 18.00 -3.97
CA ASN A 120 11.57 19.35 -4.07
C ASN A 120 10.20 19.39 -3.39
N GLY A 121 9.98 20.32 -2.45
CA GLY A 121 8.77 20.37 -1.63
C GLY A 121 8.95 19.82 -0.21
N PHE A 122 10.00 19.03 0.04
CA PHE A 122 10.20 18.40 1.35
C PHE A 122 10.40 19.43 2.46
N ASN A 123 11.21 20.47 2.20
CA ASN A 123 11.52 21.49 3.21
C ASN A 123 10.30 22.36 3.54
N GLU A 124 9.45 22.62 2.55
CA GLU A 124 8.20 23.36 2.73
C GLU A 124 7.24 22.60 3.64
N LEU A 125 7.03 21.30 3.40
CA LEU A 125 6.18 20.45 4.24
C LEU A 125 6.79 20.21 5.62
N ALA A 126 8.11 20.00 5.70
CA ALA A 126 8.81 19.85 6.97
C ALA A 126 8.69 21.13 7.81
N GLY A 127 8.85 22.31 7.19
CA GLY A 127 8.65 23.59 7.85
C GLY A 127 7.26 23.71 8.48
N PHE A 128 6.21 23.27 7.77
CA PHE A 128 4.84 23.24 8.29
C PHE A 128 4.70 22.34 9.53
N ILE A 129 5.20 21.10 9.48
CA ILE A 129 5.15 20.13 10.59
C ILE A 129 5.98 20.59 11.79
N PHE A 130 7.10 21.30 11.58
CA PHE A 130 7.98 21.79 12.63
C PHE A 130 7.64 23.22 13.14
N GLY A 131 6.38 23.62 13.07
CA GLY A 131 5.90 24.87 13.68
C GLY A 131 5.76 26.06 12.72
N GLY A 132 5.91 25.86 11.42
CA GLY A 132 5.57 26.82 10.35
C GLY A 132 4.06 26.90 10.06
N ASN A 133 3.23 26.68 11.07
CA ASN A 133 1.77 26.77 11.02
C ASN A 133 1.28 27.89 11.95
N ASP A 134 0.01 28.28 11.78
CA ASP A 134 -0.61 29.41 12.50
C ASP A 134 -0.57 29.27 14.03
N ARG A 135 -0.55 28.04 14.55
CA ARG A 135 -0.46 27.70 15.97
C ARG A 135 0.97 27.57 16.49
N LYS A 136 1.99 27.64 15.63
CA LYS A 136 3.40 27.35 15.95
C LYS A 136 3.59 25.97 16.60
N GLU A 137 2.74 25.03 16.24
CA GLU A 137 2.67 23.72 16.85
C GLU A 137 3.62 22.75 16.12
N THR A 138 4.38 21.95 16.87
CA THR A 138 5.14 20.84 16.29
C THR A 138 4.24 19.60 16.22
N MET A 139 4.15 19.01 15.03
CA MET A 139 3.38 17.78 14.77
C MET A 139 4.32 16.58 14.63
N SER A 140 3.82 15.38 14.90
CA SER A 140 4.63 14.16 14.76
C SER A 140 4.90 13.81 13.30
N MET A 141 6.12 13.34 13.01
CA MET A 141 6.46 12.76 11.71
C MET A 141 5.72 11.44 11.50
N THR A 142 5.34 11.17 10.25
CA THR A 142 4.60 9.98 9.82
C THR A 142 5.30 9.33 8.63
N THR A 143 4.81 8.17 8.21
CA THR A 143 5.29 7.44 7.04
C THR A 143 4.09 6.89 6.25
N PRO A 144 4.16 6.74 4.92
CA PRO A 144 5.23 7.17 4.03
C PRO A 144 5.11 8.66 3.64
N VAL A 145 6.16 9.16 3.00
CA VAL A 145 6.08 10.36 2.16
C VAL A 145 5.59 9.93 0.79
N TYR A 146 4.49 10.51 0.34
CA TYR A 146 3.96 10.26 -0.99
C TYR A 146 4.46 11.30 -1.99
N THR A 147 4.64 10.88 -3.22
CA THR A 147 4.76 11.77 -4.38
C THR A 147 3.79 11.32 -5.44
N THR A 148 2.73 12.09 -5.66
CA THR A 148 1.67 11.76 -6.61
C THR A 148 2.04 12.30 -7.98
N SER A 149 1.78 11.51 -9.02
CA SER A 149 2.00 11.92 -10.40
C SER A 149 0.75 11.59 -11.22
N PRO A 150 0.20 12.56 -11.95
CA PRO A 150 -0.68 12.24 -13.07
C PRO A 150 0.12 11.50 -14.14
N ARG A 151 -0.53 10.63 -14.91
CA ARG A 151 0.09 9.99 -16.07
C ARG A 151 -0.03 10.92 -17.28
N GLY A 152 1.11 11.35 -17.82
CA GLY A 152 1.21 12.29 -18.94
C GLY A 152 1.99 13.57 -18.59
N GLU A 153 2.45 14.30 -19.61
CA GLU A 153 3.36 15.45 -19.44
C GLU A 153 2.70 16.72 -18.86
N SER A 154 1.37 16.74 -18.70
CA SER A 154 0.60 17.96 -18.48
C SER A 154 0.20 18.25 -17.02
N GLY A 155 0.62 17.41 -16.06
CA GLY A 155 0.27 17.63 -14.66
C GLY A 155 1.48 17.71 -13.74
N GLN A 156 1.42 18.61 -12.76
CA GLN A 156 2.46 18.76 -11.75
C GLN A 156 2.35 17.64 -10.73
N ALA A 157 3.48 17.00 -10.43
CA ALA A 157 3.54 16.08 -9.30
C ALA A 157 3.35 16.86 -7.98
N LYS A 158 2.85 16.17 -6.96
CA LYS A 158 2.68 16.74 -5.63
C LYS A 158 3.40 15.88 -4.60
N MET A 159 4.15 16.51 -3.72
CA MET A 159 4.66 15.83 -2.54
C MET A 159 3.62 15.93 -1.43
N GLN A 160 3.42 14.85 -0.67
CA GLN A 160 2.47 14.81 0.43
C GLN A 160 3.09 14.13 1.64
N PHE A 161 2.90 14.73 2.82
CA PHE A 161 3.16 14.10 4.10
C PHE A 161 1.83 13.73 4.75
N VAL A 162 1.76 12.53 5.32
CA VAL A 162 0.61 12.10 6.11
C VAL A 162 0.58 12.88 7.42
N ILE A 163 -0.59 13.34 7.84
CA ILE A 163 -0.76 13.96 9.15
C ILE A 163 -1.06 12.87 10.19
N GLU A 164 -0.54 13.02 11.42
CA GLU A 164 -0.76 12.10 12.54
C GLU A 164 -2.26 11.93 12.84
N GLY A 165 -2.84 10.84 12.31
CA GLY A 165 -4.24 10.50 12.44
C GLY A 165 -4.65 10.22 13.88
N SER A 166 -3.71 9.91 14.77
CA SER A 166 -3.94 9.78 16.21
C SER A 166 -4.46 11.08 16.85
N LYS A 167 -4.08 12.24 16.29
CA LYS A 167 -4.42 13.57 16.80
C LYS A 167 -5.40 14.34 15.92
N TYR A 168 -5.27 14.25 14.60
CA TYR A 168 -6.11 15.00 13.66
C TYR A 168 -6.87 14.02 12.76
N LYS A 169 -8.21 14.01 12.88
CA LYS A 169 -9.08 13.11 12.10
C LYS A 169 -9.53 13.71 10.78
N THR A 170 -9.62 15.04 10.72
CA THR A 170 -10.13 15.78 9.56
C THR A 170 -9.21 16.94 9.22
N ALA A 171 -9.21 17.38 7.95
CA ALA A 171 -8.39 18.50 7.50
C ALA A 171 -8.68 19.81 8.28
N GLY A 172 -9.91 20.01 8.77
CA GLY A 172 -10.29 21.20 9.53
C GLY A 172 -9.75 21.26 10.96
N GLU A 173 -9.26 20.16 11.50
CA GLU A 173 -8.64 20.12 12.84
C GLU A 173 -7.17 20.54 12.83
N VAL A 174 -6.51 20.34 11.68
CA VAL A 174 -5.09 20.60 11.46
C VAL A 174 -4.81 22.11 11.59
N PRO A 175 -3.67 22.51 12.18
CA PRO A 175 -3.25 23.92 12.19
C PRO A 175 -3.27 24.54 10.79
N GLY A 176 -3.68 25.80 10.70
CA GLY A 176 -3.72 26.53 9.45
C GLY A 176 -2.33 26.73 8.85
N VAL A 177 -2.25 26.68 7.52
CA VAL A 177 -1.02 26.91 6.76
C VAL A 177 -0.63 28.40 6.83
N SER A 178 0.62 28.68 7.20
CA SER A 178 1.15 30.05 7.19
C SER A 178 1.79 30.44 5.84
N SER A 179 2.18 29.44 5.04
CA SER A 179 2.73 29.62 3.69
C SER A 179 1.65 29.37 2.64
N SER A 180 1.65 30.12 1.54
CA SER A 180 0.77 29.89 0.39
C SER A 180 1.17 28.69 -0.47
N SER A 181 2.31 28.04 -0.18
CA SER A 181 2.81 26.88 -0.94
C SER A 181 2.36 25.53 -0.40
N VAL A 182 1.80 25.48 0.82
CA VAL A 182 1.36 24.25 1.48
C VAL A 182 -0.14 24.28 1.61
N GLU A 183 -0.77 23.16 1.28
CA GLU A 183 -2.21 22.95 1.45
C GLU A 183 -2.44 21.74 2.34
N VAL A 184 -3.54 21.73 3.11
CA VAL A 184 -3.98 20.56 3.87
C VAL A 184 -5.22 20.01 3.18
N SER A 185 -5.19 18.73 2.83
CA SER A 185 -6.27 18.06 2.12
C SER A 185 -6.61 16.72 2.78
N GLN A 186 -7.80 16.21 2.48
CA GLN A 186 -8.25 14.91 2.96
C GLN A 186 -8.24 13.92 1.80
N THR A 187 -7.50 12.84 1.96
CA THR A 187 -7.53 11.70 1.04
C THR A 187 -8.71 10.80 1.40
N ALA A 188 -9.57 10.53 0.42
CA ALA A 188 -10.73 9.67 0.62
C ALA A 188 -10.34 8.20 0.85
N ALA A 189 -11.22 7.47 1.52
CA ALA A 189 -11.15 6.02 1.59
C ALA A 189 -11.14 5.45 0.17
N GLY A 190 -10.40 4.36 -0.04
CA GLY A 190 -10.35 3.74 -1.35
C GLY A 190 -9.44 2.54 -1.41
N ILE A 191 -9.53 1.84 -2.53
CA ILE A 191 -8.76 0.62 -2.77
C ILE A 191 -7.59 0.96 -3.70
N CYS A 192 -6.40 0.52 -3.33
CA CYS A 192 -5.18 0.71 -4.11
C CYS A 192 -4.51 -0.63 -4.36
N ALA A 193 -3.92 -0.78 -5.54
CA ALA A 193 -2.87 -1.76 -5.75
C ALA A 193 -1.53 -1.16 -5.35
N ALA A 194 -0.68 -1.93 -4.67
CA ALA A 194 0.64 -1.50 -4.19
C ALA A 194 1.71 -2.52 -4.59
N ALA A 195 2.75 -2.07 -5.31
CA ALA A 195 3.88 -2.89 -5.72
C ALA A 195 5.19 -2.35 -5.15
N ALA A 196 6.05 -3.23 -4.65
CA ALA A 196 7.33 -2.83 -4.08
C ALA A 196 8.31 -2.33 -5.15
N VAL A 197 9.08 -1.29 -4.81
CA VAL A 197 10.21 -0.77 -5.59
C VAL A 197 11.47 -0.81 -4.72
N PRO A 198 12.51 -1.57 -5.13
CA PRO A 198 13.66 -1.82 -4.28
C PRO A 198 14.57 -0.59 -4.12
N GLY A 199 15.15 -0.44 -2.94
CA GLY A 199 16.35 0.39 -2.75
C GLY A 199 16.14 1.91 -2.85
N LEU A 200 16.91 2.53 -3.73
CA LEU A 200 16.87 3.95 -4.06
C LEU A 200 16.28 4.07 -5.46
N PRO A 201 14.96 4.20 -5.60
CA PRO A 201 14.32 4.12 -6.90
C PRO A 201 14.69 5.34 -7.75
N SER A 202 15.19 5.08 -8.95
CA SER A 202 15.25 6.07 -10.03
C SER A 202 13.86 6.26 -10.66
N GLU A 203 13.67 7.36 -11.39
CA GLU A 203 12.40 7.59 -12.09
C GLU A 203 12.06 6.43 -13.06
N SER A 204 13.06 5.84 -13.72
CA SER A 204 12.87 4.66 -14.57
C SER A 204 12.41 3.43 -13.78
N ASP A 205 12.94 3.20 -12.56
CA ASP A 205 12.51 2.07 -11.74
C ASP A 205 11.05 2.21 -11.31
N VAL A 206 10.64 3.44 -10.97
CA VAL A 206 9.26 3.78 -10.62
C VAL A 206 8.33 3.55 -11.81
N ARG A 207 8.68 4.08 -12.99
CA ARG A 207 7.89 3.89 -14.22
C ARG A 207 7.80 2.42 -14.62
N GLU A 208 8.88 1.65 -14.54
CA GLU A 208 8.86 0.22 -14.84
C GLU A 208 7.95 -0.54 -13.86
N ALA A 209 8.00 -0.20 -12.58
CA ALA A 209 7.12 -0.80 -11.57
C ALA A 209 5.65 -0.45 -11.81
N GLU A 210 5.37 0.80 -12.17
CA GLU A 210 4.03 1.30 -12.50
C GLU A 210 3.45 0.62 -13.75
N ASP A 211 4.19 0.61 -14.87
CA ASP A 211 3.75 -0.03 -16.12
C ASP A 211 3.59 -1.54 -15.96
N ARG A 212 4.42 -2.19 -15.14
CA ARG A 212 4.24 -3.61 -14.79
C ARG A 212 2.96 -3.83 -13.97
N LEU A 213 2.75 -3.03 -12.93
CA LEU A 213 1.57 -3.15 -12.07
C LEU A 213 0.28 -2.97 -12.88
N ARG A 214 0.23 -1.98 -13.78
CA ARG A 214 -0.94 -1.79 -14.66
C ARG A 214 -1.18 -2.98 -15.60
N ARG A 215 -0.13 -3.57 -16.16
CA ARG A 215 -0.26 -4.76 -17.02
C ARG A 215 -0.83 -5.96 -16.25
N GLU A 216 -0.35 -6.18 -15.02
CA GLU A 216 -0.85 -7.25 -14.15
C GLU A 216 -2.33 -7.01 -13.79
N LEU A 217 -2.69 -5.79 -13.35
CA LEU A 217 -4.08 -5.41 -13.08
C LEU A 217 -4.98 -5.61 -14.32
N ALA A 218 -4.54 -5.16 -15.49
CA ALA A 218 -5.31 -5.30 -16.73
C ALA A 218 -5.51 -6.78 -17.13
N SER A 219 -4.52 -7.64 -16.87
CA SER A 219 -4.63 -9.08 -17.14
C SER A 219 -5.68 -9.78 -16.26
N GLU A 220 -5.97 -9.20 -15.08
CA GLU A 220 -7.05 -9.64 -14.18
C GLU A 220 -8.37 -8.88 -14.41
N GLY A 221 -8.44 -8.01 -15.43
CA GLY A 221 -9.63 -7.20 -15.71
C GLY A 221 -9.89 -6.11 -14.67
N ILE A 222 -8.88 -5.72 -13.88
CA ILE A 222 -9.00 -4.70 -12.84
C ILE A 222 -8.73 -3.32 -13.42
N GLU A 223 -9.72 -2.44 -13.31
CA GLU A 223 -9.61 -1.05 -13.75
C GLU A 223 -8.89 -0.17 -12.71
N CYS A 224 -8.09 0.78 -13.19
CA CYS A 224 -7.32 1.68 -12.36
C CYS A 224 -7.48 3.16 -12.76
N GLU A 225 -7.17 4.05 -11.83
CA GLU A 225 -7.02 5.48 -12.09
C GLU A 225 -5.76 5.77 -12.90
N ASP A 226 -5.74 6.91 -13.59
CA ASP A 226 -4.65 7.26 -14.49
C ASP A 226 -3.38 7.66 -13.71
N GLY A 227 -3.54 8.27 -12.53
CA GLY A 227 -2.42 8.65 -11.67
C GLY A 227 -1.77 7.46 -10.94
N TYR A 228 -0.59 7.72 -10.38
CA TYR A 228 0.09 6.81 -9.46
C TYR A 228 0.81 7.59 -8.35
N GLU A 229 1.18 6.89 -7.29
CA GLU A 229 1.85 7.48 -6.12
C GLU A 229 3.13 6.70 -5.83
N LEU A 230 4.24 7.39 -5.65
CA LEU A 230 5.45 6.82 -5.05
C LEU A 230 5.40 6.99 -3.54
N ALA A 231 5.35 5.90 -2.79
CA ALA A 231 5.42 5.87 -1.33
C ALA A 231 6.84 5.54 -0.86
N ARG A 232 7.46 6.47 -0.13
CA ARG A 232 8.81 6.31 0.44
C ARG A 232 8.72 6.29 1.96
N TYR A 233 9.09 5.17 2.57
CA TYR A 233 8.86 4.97 4.00
C TYR A 233 10.04 5.42 4.86
N ASN A 234 11.25 5.22 4.36
CA ASN A 234 12.46 5.31 5.16
C ASN A 234 13.26 6.59 4.88
N GLU A 235 14.00 7.01 5.91
CA GLU A 235 14.86 8.18 5.85
C GLU A 235 16.11 7.95 4.96
N PRO A 236 16.73 9.03 4.42
CA PRO A 236 17.85 8.93 3.49
C PRO A 236 19.12 8.25 4.01
N PHE A 237 19.27 8.00 5.32
CA PHE A 237 20.43 7.28 5.87
C PHE A 237 20.21 5.77 6.02
N VAL A 238 18.97 5.27 5.89
CA VAL A 238 18.69 3.82 5.92
C VAL A 238 19.39 3.16 4.73
N LEU A 239 20.07 2.03 4.91
CA LEU A 239 20.78 1.40 3.79
C LEU A 239 19.78 0.86 2.76
N PRO A 240 20.09 0.91 1.44
CA PRO A 240 19.14 0.58 0.39
C PRO A 240 18.40 -0.76 0.54
N PRO A 241 19.03 -1.88 0.93
CA PRO A 241 18.31 -3.16 1.10
C PRO A 241 17.23 -3.14 2.19
N PHE A 242 17.32 -2.22 3.15
CA PHE A 242 16.35 -2.09 4.24
C PHE A 242 15.27 -1.03 3.96
N ARG A 243 15.33 -0.36 2.80
CA ARG A 243 14.32 0.62 2.41
C ARG A 243 13.11 -0.05 1.78
N ARG A 244 11.94 0.30 2.30
CA ARG A 244 10.64 0.06 1.69
C ARG A 244 10.29 1.27 0.84
N ASN A 245 10.08 1.03 -0.45
CA ASN A 245 9.39 1.96 -1.33
C ASN A 245 8.34 1.18 -2.12
N GLU A 246 7.26 1.85 -2.49
CA GLU A 246 6.16 1.24 -3.22
C GLU A 246 5.60 2.19 -4.26
N VAL A 247 5.10 1.66 -5.37
CA VAL A 247 4.20 2.35 -6.29
C VAL A 247 2.78 1.94 -5.97
N LEU A 248 1.90 2.92 -5.79
CA LEU A 248 0.49 2.72 -5.55
C LEU A 248 -0.33 3.24 -6.74
N ILE A 249 -1.39 2.52 -7.09
CA ILE A 249 -2.36 2.92 -8.10
C ILE A 249 -3.76 2.70 -7.52
N ARG A 250 -4.57 3.76 -7.47
CA ARG A 250 -5.97 3.70 -7.04
C ARG A 250 -6.79 2.88 -8.04
N LEU A 251 -7.66 2.02 -7.53
CA LEU A 251 -8.50 1.13 -8.33
C LEU A 251 -9.89 1.73 -8.54
N LYS A 252 -10.46 1.51 -9.73
CA LYS A 252 -11.83 1.91 -10.07
C LYS A 252 -12.75 0.71 -9.92
N ASN A 253 -13.88 0.89 -9.23
CA ASN A 253 -14.96 -0.11 -9.13
C ASN A 253 -14.50 -1.51 -8.69
N PHE A 254 -13.37 -1.64 -7.98
CA PHE A 254 -12.87 -2.94 -7.54
C PHE A 254 -13.85 -3.59 -6.57
N GLN A 255 -14.18 -4.85 -6.83
CA GLN A 255 -15.00 -5.69 -5.96
C GLN A 255 -14.23 -6.96 -5.62
N LEU A 256 -14.37 -7.38 -4.37
CA LEU A 256 -13.62 -8.48 -3.78
C LEU A 256 -14.32 -9.83 -3.95
#